data_AF-A0A7S3H8J6-F1
#
_entry.id   AF-A0A7S3H8J6-F1
#
_cell.length_a   1.000
_cell.length_b   1.000
_cell.length_c   1.000
_cell.angle_alpha   90.00
_cell.angle_beta   90.00
_cell.angle_gamma   90.00
#
_symmetry.space_group_name_H-M   'P 1'
#
loop_
_entity.id
_entity.type
_entity.pdbx_description
1 polymer ?
#
loop_
_entity_poly.entity_id
_entity_poly.type
_entity_poly.pdbx_seq_one_letter_code
_entity_poly.pdbx_strand_id
1 'polypeptide(L)'
;AFNVSESHRRLANDYWDILKNHVTKDRLDQVIDASKGYSSAKPFPHMSAMDIFPKEVLDAANLEIPDNPPPAKKSGCVKGGKCYNSKLEKAKNAFHTENQFGPATRALFTFMQSPVFTK
;
A
#
# COMPACT_ATOMS: atom_id res chain seq x y z
N ALA A 1 -8.89 -6.10 28.88
CA ALA A 1 -9.30 -5.89 27.48
C ALA A 1 -8.07 -5.42 26.70
N PHE A 2 -7.64 -6.16 25.68
CA PHE A 2 -6.55 -5.71 24.81
C PHE A 2 -7.05 -4.48 24.02
N ASN A 3 -6.35 -3.36 24.16
CA ASN A 3 -6.70 -2.13 23.47
C ASN A 3 -6.41 -2.33 21.97
N VAL A 4 -7.45 -2.43 21.15
CA VAL A 4 -7.36 -2.71 19.71
C VAL A 4 -6.42 -1.73 19.00
N SER A 5 -6.27 -0.50 19.51
CA SER A 5 -5.32 0.49 19.00
C SER A 5 -3.85 0.08 19.16
N GLU A 6 -3.49 -0.58 20.26
CA GLU A 6 -2.10 -0.93 20.57
C GLU A 6 -1.64 -2.15 19.78
N SER A 7 -2.51 -3.14 19.59
CA SER A 7 -2.23 -4.29 18.73
C SER A 7 -2.10 -3.89 17.26
N HIS A 8 -2.93 -2.96 16.77
CA HIS A 8 -2.81 -2.42 15.42
C HIS A 8 -1.47 -1.70 15.21
N ARG A 9 -1.05 -0.88 16.18
CA ARG A 9 0.24 -0.18 16.11
C ARG A 9 1.41 -1.16 16.10
N ARG A 10 1.35 -2.20 16.93
CA ARG A 10 2.39 -3.24 16.97
C ARG A 10 2.52 -3.95 15.62
N LEU A 11 1.41 -4.43 15.06
CA LEU A 11 1.42 -5.09 13.74
C LEU A 11 1.95 -4.17 12.63
N ALA A 12 1.61 -2.88 12.67
CA ALA A 12 2.13 -1.92 11.70
C ALA A 12 3.65 -1.76 11.82
N ASN A 13 4.19 -1.78 13.04
CA ASN A 13 5.64 -1.75 13.26
C ASN A 13 6.31 -3.05 12.79
N ASP A 14 5.69 -4.21 13.01
CA ASP A 14 6.24 -5.49 12.54
C ASP A 14 6.35 -5.51 11.00
N TYR A 15 5.30 -5.05 10.30
CA TYR A 15 5.35 -4.89 8.83
C TYR A 15 6.35 -3.83 8.37
N TRP A 16 6.53 -2.75 9.13
CA TRP A 16 7.55 -1.74 8.84
C TRP A 16 8.96 -2.32 8.89
N ASP A 17 9.26 -3.14 9.90
CA ASP A 17 10.57 -3.77 10.04
C ASP A 17 10.82 -4.78 8.91
N ILE A 18 9.80 -5.54 8.51
CA ILE A 18 9.85 -6.41 7.34
C ILE A 18 10.18 -5.60 6.07
N LEU A 19 9.47 -4.49 5.84
CA LEU A 19 9.70 -3.61 4.69
C LEU A 19 11.13 -3.04 4.68
N LYS A 20 11.60 -2.54 5.83
CA LYS A 20 12.93 -1.97 5.97
C LYS A 20 14.05 -2.98 5.72
N ASN A 21 13.86 -4.22 6.15
CA ASN A 21 14.83 -5.29 5.95
C ASN A 21 14.82 -5.82 4.52
N HIS A 22 13.67 -5.80 3.85
CA HIS A 22 13.52 -6.28 2.47
C HIS A 22 13.93 -5.23 1.43
N VAL A 23 13.46 -4.00 1.59
CA VAL A 23 13.64 -2.90 0.63
C VAL A 23 14.88 -2.10 1.00
N THR A 24 16.04 -2.67 0.72
CA THR A 24 17.34 -2.03 0.95
C THR A 24 17.68 -1.06 -0.17
N LYS A 25 18.62 -0.14 0.11
CA LYS A 25 19.15 0.78 -0.90
C LYS A 25 19.68 0.04 -2.13
N ASP A 26 20.47 -1.02 -1.94
CA ASP A 26 21.07 -1.78 -3.04
C ASP A 26 20.00 -2.38 -3.98
N ARG A 27 18.86 -2.83 -3.43
CA ARG A 27 17.75 -3.34 -4.26
C ARG A 27 17.02 -2.24 -4.99
N LEU A 28 16.83 -1.07 -4.36
CA LEU A 28 16.25 0.09 -5.04
C LEU A 28 17.16 0.61 -6.15
N ASP A 29 18.48 0.65 -5.92
CA ASP A 29 19.46 1.05 -6.92
C ASP A 29 19.44 0.09 -8.12
N GLN A 30 19.28 -1.23 -7.91
CA GLN A 30 19.07 -2.21 -8.99
C GLN A 30 17.79 -1.93 -9.80
N VAL A 31 16.69 -1.57 -9.14
CA VAL A 31 15.43 -1.22 -9.81
C VAL A 31 15.58 0.06 -10.63
N ILE A 32 16.28 1.07 -10.10
CA ILE A 32 16.60 2.30 -10.83
C ILE A 32 17.49 2.01 -12.02
N ASP A 33 18.51 1.15 -11.88
CA ASP A 33 19.36 0.75 -13.00
C ASP A 33 18.58 0.01 -14.09
N ALA A 34 17.61 -0.83 -13.72
CA ALA A 34 16.71 -1.48 -14.68
C ALA A 34 15.77 -0.48 -15.39
N SER A 35 15.58 0.72 -14.84
CA SER A 35 14.75 1.79 -15.41
C SER A 35 15.42 2.61 -16.51
N LYS A 36 16.64 2.27 -16.93
CA LYS A 36 17.42 2.99 -17.98
C LYS A 36 16.71 3.15 -19.34
N GLY A 37 15.56 2.49 -19.55
CA GLY A 37 14.71 2.63 -20.74
C GLY A 37 13.39 3.39 -20.52
N TYR A 38 13.12 3.91 -19.32
CA TYR A 38 11.82 4.50 -18.94
C TYR A 38 11.32 5.53 -19.96
N SER A 39 12.14 6.52 -20.32
CA SER A 39 11.76 7.60 -21.25
C SER A 39 11.50 7.13 -22.67
N SER A 40 12.07 5.99 -23.07
CA SER A 40 11.94 5.41 -24.41
C SER A 40 10.83 4.36 -24.53
N ALA A 41 10.21 3.97 -23.42
CA ALA A 41 9.16 2.97 -23.42
C ALA A 41 7.92 3.47 -24.18
N LYS A 42 7.33 2.62 -25.03
CA LYS A 42 6.13 2.94 -25.83
C LYS A 42 4.89 2.25 -25.24
N PRO A 43 3.69 2.85 -25.32
CA PRO A 43 3.36 4.09 -26.04
C PRO A 43 3.67 5.39 -25.27
N PHE A 44 3.98 5.28 -23.99
CA PHE A 44 4.39 6.38 -23.10
C PHE A 44 5.43 5.87 -22.10
N PRO A 45 6.25 6.76 -21.51
CA PRO A 45 7.23 6.36 -20.51
C PRO A 45 6.63 5.57 -19.36
N HIS A 46 7.12 4.35 -19.15
CA HIS A 46 6.67 3.46 -18.08
C HIS A 46 7.79 2.51 -17.69
N MET A 47 7.71 1.97 -16.48
CA MET A 47 8.50 0.84 -16.03
C MET A 47 7.63 -0.04 -15.16
N SER A 48 7.96 -1.33 -15.11
CA SER A 48 7.44 -2.24 -14.10
C SER A 48 8.63 -2.87 -13.41
N ALA A 49 8.55 -2.99 -12.09
CA ALA A 49 9.52 -3.70 -11.29
C ALA A 49 8.76 -4.66 -10.41
N MET A 50 9.15 -5.93 -10.50
CA MET A 50 8.58 -7.02 -9.72
C MET A 50 9.33 -7.13 -8.41
N ASP A 51 8.67 -7.69 -7.40
CA ASP A 51 9.29 -8.05 -6.12
C ASP A 51 10.03 -6.89 -5.41
N ILE A 52 9.52 -5.66 -5.59
CA ILE A 52 9.99 -4.50 -4.81
C ILE A 52 9.64 -4.70 -3.34
N PHE A 53 8.40 -5.13 -3.07
CA PHE A 53 7.88 -5.32 -1.72
C PHE A 53 7.77 -6.80 -1.37
N PRO A 54 7.94 -7.16 -0.10
CA PRO A 54 7.81 -8.54 0.36
C PRO A 54 6.36 -9.02 0.21
N LYS A 55 6.21 -10.23 -0.37
CA LYS A 55 4.90 -10.83 -0.67
C LYS A 55 3.96 -10.86 0.54
N GLU A 56 4.48 -11.16 1.72
CA GLU A 56 3.67 -11.25 2.95
C GLU A 56 2.99 -9.92 3.32
N VAL A 57 3.66 -8.79 3.11
CA VAL A 57 3.08 -7.46 3.36
C VAL A 57 2.03 -7.14 2.30
N LEU A 58 2.28 -7.51 1.03
CA LEU A 58 1.33 -7.33 -0.07
C LEU A 58 0.07 -8.18 0.12
N ASP A 59 0.21 -9.45 0.52
CA ASP A 59 -0.91 -10.34 0.82
C ASP A 59 -1.75 -9.78 1.97
N ALA A 60 -1.11 -9.30 3.04
CA ALA A 60 -1.79 -8.69 4.18
C ALA A 60 -2.51 -7.39 3.79
N ALA A 61 -1.87 -6.52 3.00
CA ALA A 61 -2.48 -5.29 2.50
C ALA A 61 -3.68 -5.59 1.58
N ASN A 62 -3.60 -6.60 0.71
CA ASN A 62 -4.69 -7.02 -0.15
C ASN A 62 -5.90 -7.59 0.64
N LEU A 63 -5.67 -8.17 1.83
CA LEU A 63 -6.78 -8.54 2.72
C LEU A 63 -7.48 -7.34 3.35
N GLU A 64 -6.75 -6.24 3.57
CA GLU A 64 -7.29 -4.99 4.12
C GLU A 64 -7.99 -4.13 3.06
N ILE A 65 -7.40 -4.03 1.86
CA ILE A 65 -7.92 -3.33 0.70
C ILE A 65 -7.74 -4.24 -0.53
N PRO A 66 -8.73 -5.10 -0.84
CA PRO A 66 -8.62 -6.00 -1.98
C PRO A 66 -8.68 -5.24 -3.31
N ASP A 67 -7.85 -5.64 -4.28
CA ASP A 67 -7.83 -5.07 -5.64
C ASP A 67 -9.17 -5.22 -6.36
N ASN A 68 -9.82 -6.37 -6.15
CA ASN A 68 -11.15 -6.69 -6.67
C ASN A 68 -12.10 -6.92 -5.50
N PRO A 69 -12.56 -5.85 -4.83
CA PRO A 69 -13.47 -6.00 -3.73
C PRO A 69 -14.76 -6.67 -4.23
N PRO A 70 -15.26 -7.72 -3.54
CA PRO A 70 -16.60 -8.19 -3.83
C PRO A 70 -17.55 -6.99 -3.69
N PRO A 71 -18.45 -6.74 -4.65
CA PRO A 71 -19.33 -5.59 -4.61
C PRO A 71 -20.09 -5.60 -3.27
N ALA A 72 -19.82 -4.60 -2.41
CA ALA A 72 -20.54 -4.49 -1.15
C ALA A 72 -22.00 -4.27 -1.50
N LYS A 73 -22.84 -5.26 -1.18
CA LYS A 73 -24.25 -5.41 -1.62
C LYS A 73 -25.17 -4.21 -1.35
N LYS A 74 -24.71 -3.16 -0.66
CA LYS A 74 -25.48 -1.93 -0.36
C LYS A 74 -24.71 -0.61 -0.49
N SER A 75 -23.38 -0.57 -0.33
CA SER A 75 -22.58 0.67 -0.30
C SER A 75 -21.63 0.87 -1.49
N GLY A 76 -21.31 -0.20 -2.22
CA GLY A 76 -20.36 -0.16 -3.34
C GLY A 76 -18.87 0.00 -2.96
N CYS A 77 -18.53 0.03 -1.68
CA CYS A 77 -17.15 0.22 -1.20
C CYS A 77 -16.49 -1.08 -0.73
N VAL A 78 -15.17 -1.06 -0.56
CA VAL A 78 -14.43 -2.20 0.02
C VAL A 78 -14.80 -2.38 1.49
N LYS A 79 -14.79 -3.64 1.95
CA LYS A 79 -14.97 -3.97 3.36
C LYS A 79 -13.79 -3.38 4.17
N GLY A 80 -14.06 -2.60 5.21
CA GLY A 80 -13.04 -2.00 6.07
C GLY A 80 -12.71 -0.53 5.77
N GLY A 81 -13.06 -0.02 4.58
CA GLY A 81 -12.92 1.40 4.23
C GLY A 81 -14.13 2.25 4.63
N LYS A 82 -13.92 3.56 4.81
CA LYS A 82 -15.04 4.52 4.83
C LYS A 82 -15.48 4.77 3.39
N CYS A 83 -16.78 4.97 3.15
CA CYS A 83 -17.31 5.34 1.84
C CYS A 83 -17.49 6.84 1.71
N TYR A 84 -17.16 7.42 0.55
CA TYR A 84 -17.74 8.71 0.21
C TYR A 84 -19.21 8.52 -0.15
N ASN A 85 -20.04 9.34 0.48
CA ASN A 85 -21.48 9.42 0.21
C ASN A 85 -21.85 10.71 -0.56
N SER A 86 -20.85 11.47 -1.04
CA SER A 86 -21.09 12.66 -1.86
C SER A 86 -21.61 12.26 -3.25
N LYS A 87 -22.38 13.14 -3.92
CA LYS A 87 -22.91 12.88 -5.28
C LYS A 87 -21.80 12.60 -6.31
N LEU A 88 -20.59 13.14 -6.12
CA LEU A 88 -19.48 13.06 -7.07
C LEU A 88 -18.56 11.84 -6.84
N GLU A 89 -18.58 11.28 -5.63
CA GLU A 89 -17.62 10.25 -5.21
C GLU A 89 -18.32 9.01 -4.61
N LYS A 90 -19.63 8.90 -4.81
CA LYS A 90 -20.42 7.77 -4.34
C LYS A 90 -19.75 6.44 -4.71
N ALA A 91 -19.65 5.54 -3.74
CA ALA A 91 -19.00 4.22 -3.86
C ALA A 91 -17.46 4.24 -4.04
N LYS A 92 -16.79 5.40 -3.93
CA LYS A 92 -15.34 5.45 -3.76
C LYS A 92 -14.96 5.24 -2.30
N ASN A 93 -13.82 4.60 -2.07
CA ASN A 93 -13.27 4.44 -0.73
C ASN A 93 -12.61 5.74 -0.28
N ALA A 94 -12.98 6.21 0.90
CA ALA A 94 -12.36 7.30 1.59
C ALA A 94 -11.10 6.82 2.31
N PHE A 95 -9.97 7.09 1.68
CA PHE A 95 -8.62 6.85 2.17
C PHE A 95 -7.96 8.18 2.56
N HIS A 96 -8.63 8.96 3.40
CA HIS A 96 -8.22 10.34 3.68
C HIS A 96 -7.22 10.48 4.82
N THR A 97 -7.15 9.49 5.71
CA THR A 97 -6.28 9.54 6.88
C THR A 97 -5.66 8.18 7.12
N GLU A 98 -4.37 8.12 7.46
CA GLU A 98 -3.65 6.86 7.74
C GLU A 98 -4.36 5.95 8.74
N ASN A 99 -5.12 6.53 9.67
CA ASN A 99 -5.89 5.79 10.69
C ASN A 99 -7.10 5.03 10.12
N GLN A 100 -7.39 5.18 8.82
CA GLN A 100 -8.44 4.43 8.11
C GLN A 100 -7.88 3.19 7.41
N PHE A 101 -6.56 3.02 7.41
CA PHE A 101 -5.90 1.84 6.87
C PHE A 101 -5.74 0.76 7.95
N GLY A 102 -5.77 -0.49 7.52
CA GLY A 102 -5.27 -1.57 8.36
C GLY A 102 -3.74 -1.47 8.54
N PRO A 103 -3.16 -2.25 9.48
CA PRO A 103 -1.75 -2.16 9.82
C PRO A 103 -0.80 -2.36 8.64
N ALA A 104 -1.06 -3.31 7.75
CA ALA A 104 -0.17 -3.63 6.63
C ALA A 104 -0.19 -2.52 5.58
N THR A 105 -1.39 -2.07 5.19
CA THR A 105 -1.60 -0.95 4.28
C THR A 105 -0.93 0.31 4.83
N ARG A 106 -1.15 0.62 6.11
CA ARG A 106 -0.54 1.78 6.75
C ARG A 106 0.98 1.70 6.68
N ALA A 107 1.56 0.58 7.10
CA ALA A 107 3.01 0.39 7.08
C ALA A 107 3.58 0.55 5.66
N LEU A 108 2.94 -0.05 4.67
CA LEU A 108 3.34 0.04 3.26
C LEU A 108 3.33 1.48 2.73
N PHE A 109 2.21 2.20 2.89
CA PHE A 109 2.09 3.58 2.39
C PHE A 109 3.02 4.54 3.15
N THR A 110 3.14 4.42 4.47
CA THR A 110 4.09 5.24 5.25
C THR A 110 5.53 4.91 4.84
N PHE A 111 5.86 3.65 4.54
CA PHE A 111 7.21 3.26 4.10
C PHE A 111 7.54 3.83 2.71
N MET A 112 6.58 3.80 1.78
CA MET A 112 6.73 4.42 0.46
C MET A 112 6.93 5.94 0.51
N GLN A 113 6.44 6.60 1.56
CA GLN A 113 6.68 8.03 1.81
C GLN A 113 7.98 8.29 2.58
N SER A 114 8.66 7.25 3.04
CA SER A 114 9.86 7.39 3.86
C SER A 114 11.06 7.76 3.00
N PRO A 115 12.07 8.45 3.58
CA PRO A 115 13.32 8.73 2.89
C PRO A 115 14.12 7.49 2.50
N VAL A 116 13.78 6.29 3.00
CA VAL A 116 14.42 5.05 2.56
C VAL A 116 13.99 4.71 1.14
N PHE A 117 12.73 4.99 0.80
CA PHE A 117 12.14 4.65 -0.49
C PHE A 117 12.26 5.78 -1.52
N THR A 118 12.14 7.04 -1.10
CA THR A 118 12.06 8.19 -2.02
C THR A 118 13.41 8.88 -2.31
N LYS A 119 14.53 8.34 -1.84
CA LYS A 119 15.86 8.95 -1.99
C LYS A 119 16.60 8.50 -3.23
#